data_AF-A2EQ18-F1
#
_entry.id   AF-A2EQ18-F1
#
_cell.length_a   1.000
_cell.length_b   1.000
_cell.length_c   1.000
_cell.angle_alpha   90.00
_cell.angle_beta   90.00
_cell.angle_gamma   90.00
#
_symmetry.space_group_name_H-M   'P 1'
#
loop_
_entity.id
_entity.type
_entity.pdbx_description
1 polymer ?
#
loop_
_entity_poly.entity_id
_entity_poly.type
_entity_poly.pdbx_seq_one_letter_code
_entity_poly.pdbx_strand_id
1 'polypeptide(L)'
;MTEQTTPTEKKDVPSRRGFSAEDDAFIMWFFYCCQYSDKNILTTALKITIRQAYDRFLEVKNNPILKDRCLNYVKNNLFSFKPVPISRLDLYYYSKIKRTLNILDQNQIMEKFPLLFHPAISPLEMHKKTITSPDSLNLGIEGYITETQQSVEGLELEPFPGNFADPVEEVRKLMDQQVDIEQVNIKKEIDSLIANAFNDAPPKTYAALIGQFCIHYIDKAVVKIGRNSPKIKVDIDVEDPEKNDLSKISRHHCTLFLAKDLKFYIKIFGKTIIINGELFNQDQVILMKNHDIIDIGGQPLIFVENQEIMSKIRSL
;
A
#
# COMPACT_ATOMS: atom_id res chain seq x y z
N MET A 1 49.49 -43.89 0.10
CA MET A 1 48.06 -44.17 -0.11
C MET A 1 47.30 -43.41 0.95
N THR A 2 46.76 -42.25 0.60
CA THR A 2 46.04 -41.37 1.51
C THR A 2 44.56 -41.63 1.29
N GLU A 3 43.91 -42.29 2.26
CA GLU A 3 42.47 -42.55 2.24
C GLU A 3 41.71 -41.23 2.26
N GLN A 4 41.05 -40.91 1.15
CA GLN A 4 40.01 -39.88 1.11
C GLN A 4 38.79 -40.43 1.84
N THR A 5 38.60 -40.01 3.08
CA THR A 5 37.33 -40.19 3.79
C THR A 5 36.27 -39.30 3.15
N THR A 6 35.35 -39.92 2.43
CA THR A 6 34.12 -39.32 1.92
C THR A 6 33.32 -38.72 3.09
N PRO A 7 32.77 -37.49 2.98
CA PRO A 7 31.99 -36.91 4.06
C PRO A 7 30.71 -37.73 4.22
N THR A 8 30.54 -38.33 5.39
CA THR A 8 29.34 -39.04 5.78
C THR A 8 28.16 -38.08 5.76
N GLU A 9 27.20 -38.34 4.88
CA GLU A 9 25.91 -37.65 4.78
C GLU A 9 25.24 -37.70 6.17
N LYS A 10 25.24 -36.57 6.89
CA LYS A 10 24.56 -36.46 8.19
C LYS A 10 23.07 -36.62 7.90
N LYS A 11 22.53 -37.81 8.19
CA LYS A 11 21.09 -38.10 8.10
C LYS A 11 20.32 -37.01 8.86
N ASP A 12 19.43 -36.34 8.14
CA ASP A 12 18.55 -35.30 8.67
C ASP A 12 17.77 -35.90 9.84
N VAL A 13 17.91 -35.32 11.03
CA VAL A 13 17.20 -35.79 12.23
C VAL A 13 15.72 -35.48 11.99
N PRO A 14 14.83 -36.47 11.81
CA PRO A 14 13.44 -36.17 11.46
C PRO A 14 12.75 -35.44 12.61
N SER A 15 12.02 -34.37 12.31
CA SER A 15 11.16 -33.77 13.33
C SER A 15 9.97 -34.68 13.60
N ARG A 16 9.40 -34.60 14.81
CA ARG A 16 8.24 -35.41 15.23
C ARG A 16 7.00 -35.27 14.33
N ARG A 17 6.96 -34.26 13.45
CA ARG A 17 5.81 -33.96 12.56
C ARG A 17 6.17 -34.02 11.07
N GLY A 18 7.33 -34.54 10.70
CA GLY A 18 7.73 -34.70 9.28
C GLY A 18 8.30 -33.45 8.62
N PHE A 19 8.56 -32.36 9.36
CA PHE A 19 9.27 -31.18 8.85
C PHE A 19 10.76 -31.45 8.69
N SER A 20 11.26 -31.26 7.48
CA SER A 20 12.68 -31.31 7.13
C SER A 20 13.46 -30.12 7.70
N ALA A 21 14.79 -30.18 7.63
CA ALA A 21 15.62 -29.00 7.92
C ALA A 21 15.34 -27.82 6.97
N GLU A 22 14.94 -28.10 5.72
CA GLU A 22 14.54 -27.06 4.76
C GLU A 22 13.26 -26.35 5.18
N ASP A 23 12.25 -27.10 5.62
CA ASP A 23 10.97 -26.52 6.03
C ASP A 23 11.15 -25.62 7.26
N ASP A 24 11.93 -26.09 8.24
CA ASP A 24 12.28 -25.29 9.42
C ASP A 24 13.03 -24.02 9.03
N ALA A 25 14.00 -24.13 8.12
CA ALA A 25 14.74 -22.97 7.61
C ALA A 25 13.83 -21.99 6.87
N PHE A 26 12.87 -22.48 6.10
CA PHE A 26 11.93 -21.63 5.37
C PHE A 26 10.94 -20.93 6.29
N ILE A 27 10.43 -21.62 7.31
CA ILE A 27 9.58 -21.04 8.35
C ILE A 27 10.34 -19.98 9.14
N MET A 28 11.57 -20.30 9.58
CA MET A 28 12.42 -19.36 10.33
C MET A 28 12.76 -18.13 9.49
N TRP A 29 13.16 -18.32 8.24
CA TRP A 29 13.43 -17.24 7.30
C TRP A 29 12.19 -16.35 7.10
N PHE A 30 11.02 -16.94 6.90
CA PHE A 30 9.79 -16.19 6.70
C PHE A 30 9.43 -15.33 7.93
N PHE A 31 9.44 -15.88 9.14
CA PHE A 31 9.04 -15.12 10.33
C PHE A 31 10.09 -14.11 10.81
N TYR A 32 11.39 -14.40 10.65
CA TYR A 32 12.43 -13.46 11.04
C TYR A 32 12.68 -12.37 10.00
N CYS A 33 12.51 -12.68 8.73
CA CYS A 33 12.96 -11.80 7.66
C CYS A 33 11.78 -11.17 6.89
N CYS A 34 10.62 -11.85 6.78
CA CYS A 34 9.48 -11.44 5.96
C CYS A 34 8.25 -11.02 6.79
N GLN A 35 8.41 -10.15 7.79
CA GLN A 35 7.31 -9.77 8.71
C GLN A 35 6.09 -9.12 8.01
N TYR A 36 6.28 -8.56 6.82
CA TYR A 36 5.25 -7.86 6.05
C TYR A 36 4.94 -8.50 4.69
N SER A 37 5.51 -9.68 4.41
CA SER A 37 5.27 -10.36 3.14
C SER A 37 3.94 -11.13 3.15
N ASP A 38 3.43 -11.40 1.95
CA ASP A 38 2.20 -12.18 1.77
C ASP A 38 2.33 -13.57 2.43
N LYS A 39 1.49 -13.80 3.44
CA LYS A 39 1.43 -15.04 4.23
C LYS A 39 1.08 -16.26 3.38
N ASN A 40 0.47 -16.06 2.21
CA ASN A 40 0.12 -17.11 1.27
C ASN A 40 1.35 -17.80 0.66
N ILE A 41 2.52 -17.13 0.62
CA ILE A 41 3.76 -17.70 0.10
C ILE A 41 4.15 -18.93 0.91
N LEU A 42 4.07 -18.82 2.23
CA LEU A 42 4.48 -19.88 3.14
C LEU A 42 3.50 -21.05 3.13
N THR A 43 2.20 -20.76 3.22
CA THR A 43 1.15 -21.79 3.26
C THR A 43 1.07 -22.59 1.96
N THR A 44 1.29 -21.94 0.82
CA THR A 44 1.31 -22.61 -0.50
C THR A 44 2.54 -23.50 -0.66
N ALA A 45 3.72 -23.01 -0.30
CA ALA A 45 4.96 -23.76 -0.50
C ALA A 45 5.04 -25.02 0.36
N LEU A 46 4.61 -24.92 1.62
CA LEU A 46 4.69 -26.02 2.59
C LEU A 46 3.40 -26.83 2.70
N LYS A 47 2.30 -26.40 2.07
CA LYS A 47 0.97 -27.01 2.17
C LYS A 47 0.49 -27.15 3.61
N ILE A 48 0.75 -26.11 4.43
CA ILE A 48 0.36 -26.02 5.84
C ILE A 48 -0.45 -24.75 6.09
N THR A 49 -1.19 -24.72 7.19
CA THR A 49 -1.87 -23.49 7.64
C THR A 49 -0.89 -22.52 8.30
N ILE A 50 -1.24 -21.24 8.34
CA ILE A 50 -0.40 -20.22 8.99
C ILE A 50 -0.23 -20.49 10.50
N ARG A 51 -1.25 -21.07 11.14
CA ARG A 51 -1.18 -21.49 12.56
C ARG A 51 -0.16 -22.61 12.75
N GLN A 52 -0.19 -23.64 11.91
CA GLN A 52 0.80 -24.73 11.94
C GLN A 52 2.22 -24.21 11.72
N ALA A 53 2.39 -23.25 10.82
CA ALA A 53 3.67 -22.61 10.60
C ALA A 53 4.18 -21.82 11.81
N TYR A 54 3.29 -21.06 12.46
CA TYR A 54 3.63 -20.28 13.65
C TYR A 54 3.97 -21.18 14.84
N ASP A 55 3.18 -22.23 15.09
CA ASP A 55 3.47 -23.23 16.11
C ASP A 55 4.85 -23.86 15.88
N ARG A 56 5.15 -24.18 14.62
CA ARG A 56 6.44 -24.75 14.24
C ARG A 56 7.58 -23.75 14.41
N PHE A 57 7.37 -22.47 14.06
CA PHE A 57 8.33 -21.40 14.31
C PHE A 57 8.69 -21.29 15.80
N LEU A 58 7.69 -21.29 16.68
CA LEU A 58 7.91 -21.26 18.13
C LEU A 58 8.66 -22.50 18.62
N GLU A 59 8.33 -23.69 18.08
CA GLU A 59 9.02 -24.93 18.40
C GLU A 59 10.51 -24.88 18.02
N VAL A 60 10.83 -24.47 16.79
CA VAL A 60 12.22 -24.37 16.30
C VAL A 60 12.98 -23.29 17.07
N LYS A 61 12.35 -22.15 17.36
CA LYS A 61 12.96 -21.05 18.13
C LYS A 61 13.33 -21.47 19.56
N ASN A 62 12.50 -22.28 20.20
CA ASN A 62 12.67 -22.68 21.61
C ASN A 62 13.43 -24.00 21.79
N ASN A 63 13.68 -24.77 20.72
CA ASN A 63 14.40 -26.03 20.79
C ASN A 63 15.83 -25.88 20.22
N PRO A 64 16.89 -25.98 21.06
CA PRO A 64 18.27 -25.81 20.62
C PRO A 64 18.69 -26.77 19.50
N ILE A 65 18.20 -28.02 19.54
CA ILE A 65 18.55 -29.04 18.55
C ILE A 65 17.96 -28.69 17.17
N LEU A 66 16.70 -28.26 17.13
CA LEU A 66 16.05 -27.85 15.89
C LEU A 66 16.65 -26.54 15.35
N LYS A 67 17.00 -25.61 16.25
CA LYS A 67 17.69 -24.37 15.90
C LYS A 67 19.05 -24.66 15.27
N ASP A 68 19.86 -25.53 15.86
CA ASP A 68 21.16 -25.92 15.31
C ASP A 68 21.00 -26.66 13.98
N ARG A 69 19.98 -27.53 13.85
CA ARG A 69 19.64 -28.20 12.58
C ARG A 69 19.33 -27.17 11.48
N CYS A 70 18.48 -26.20 11.78
CA CYS A 70 18.12 -25.11 10.88
C CYS A 70 19.35 -24.26 10.50
N LEU A 71 20.15 -23.85 11.48
CA LEU A 71 21.34 -23.03 11.27
C LEU A 71 22.40 -23.75 10.43
N ASN A 72 22.63 -25.04 10.70
CA ASN A 72 23.53 -25.86 9.89
C ASN A 72 23.05 -25.98 8.45
N TYR A 73 21.74 -26.15 8.23
CA TYR A 73 21.16 -26.23 6.88
C TYR A 73 21.39 -24.94 6.09
N VAL A 74 21.16 -23.78 6.71
CA VAL A 74 21.40 -22.46 6.08
C VAL A 74 22.85 -21.97 6.18
N LYS A 75 23.78 -22.82 6.62
CA LYS A 75 25.21 -22.49 6.80
C LYS A 75 25.42 -21.22 7.65
N ASN A 76 24.64 -21.06 8.72
CA ASN A 76 24.61 -19.89 9.61
C ASN A 76 24.23 -18.57 8.92
N ASN A 77 23.66 -18.61 7.72
CA ASN A 77 23.18 -17.41 7.02
C ASN A 77 21.71 -17.55 6.62
N LEU A 78 20.83 -17.34 7.60
CA LEU A 78 19.39 -17.37 7.38
C LEU A 78 18.95 -16.31 6.37
N PHE A 79 19.54 -15.12 6.37
CA PHE A 79 19.13 -14.01 5.49
C PHE A 79 19.34 -14.29 4.00
N SER A 80 20.37 -15.06 3.65
CA SER A 80 20.63 -15.46 2.26
C SER A 80 19.93 -16.76 1.84
N PHE A 81 19.10 -17.34 2.72
CA PHE A 81 18.57 -18.68 2.52
C PHE A 81 17.75 -18.80 1.22
N LYS A 82 16.83 -17.86 0.97
CA LYS A 82 16.09 -17.76 -0.27
C LYS A 82 15.98 -16.28 -0.72
N PRO A 83 15.89 -16.02 -2.03
CA PRO A 83 15.60 -14.69 -2.53
C PRO A 83 14.21 -14.28 -2.06
N VAL A 84 14.11 -13.04 -1.58
CA VAL A 84 12.85 -12.50 -1.08
C VAL A 84 12.07 -11.98 -2.26
N PRO A 85 10.86 -12.50 -2.53
CA PRO A 85 10.01 -11.89 -3.53
C PRO A 85 9.60 -10.49 -3.05
N ILE A 86 9.97 -9.48 -3.83
CA ILE A 86 9.46 -8.12 -3.63
C ILE A 86 7.93 -8.15 -3.76
N SER A 87 7.24 -7.85 -2.67
CA SER A 87 5.78 -7.86 -2.61
C SER A 87 5.18 -6.62 -3.29
N ARG A 88 3.88 -6.66 -3.58
CA ARG A 88 3.15 -5.49 -4.09
C ARG A 88 3.16 -4.33 -3.08
N LEU A 89 3.12 -4.66 -1.79
CA LEU A 89 3.14 -3.67 -0.71
C LEU A 89 4.49 -2.96 -0.62
N ASP A 90 5.59 -3.70 -0.78
CA ASP A 90 6.94 -3.13 -0.87
C ASP A 90 7.04 -2.11 -2.02
N LEU A 91 6.52 -2.47 -3.19
CA LEU A 91 6.50 -1.59 -4.37
C LEU A 91 5.65 -0.33 -4.13
N TYR A 92 4.50 -0.46 -3.46
CA TYR A 92 3.65 0.68 -3.11
C TYR A 92 4.38 1.65 -2.17
N TYR A 93 4.92 1.16 -1.05
CA TYR A 93 5.62 2.00 -0.08
C TYR A 93 6.84 2.66 -0.71
N TYR A 94 7.64 1.90 -1.45
CA TYR A 94 8.81 2.44 -2.14
C TYR A 94 8.42 3.54 -3.15
N SER A 95 7.38 3.31 -3.96
CA SER A 95 6.88 4.30 -4.92
C SER A 95 6.36 5.57 -4.25
N LYS A 96 5.60 5.41 -3.16
CA LYS A 96 5.05 6.53 -2.39
C LYS A 96 6.17 7.36 -1.77
N ILE A 97 7.11 6.71 -1.07
CA ILE A 97 8.25 7.39 -0.42
C ILE A 97 9.10 8.13 -1.45
N LYS A 98 9.42 7.48 -2.57
CA LYS A 98 10.19 8.09 -3.67
C LYS A 98 9.49 9.34 -4.22
N ARG A 99 8.16 9.30 -4.37
CA ARG A 99 7.36 10.45 -4.83
C ARG A 99 7.32 11.58 -3.81
N THR A 100 7.05 11.25 -2.55
CA THR A 100 6.84 12.22 -1.47
C THR A 100 8.12 12.92 -1.04
N LEU A 101 9.23 12.19 -0.89
CA LEU A 101 10.47 12.74 -0.33
C LEU A 101 11.42 13.31 -1.38
N ASN A 102 11.10 13.17 -2.67
CA ASN A 102 11.94 13.61 -3.79
C ASN A 102 13.39 13.08 -3.76
N ILE A 103 13.60 11.95 -3.10
CA ILE A 103 14.93 11.32 -2.99
C ILE A 103 15.18 10.55 -4.30
N LEU A 104 16.13 11.03 -5.10
CA LEU A 104 16.58 10.34 -6.31
C LEU A 104 17.43 9.09 -6.00
N ASP A 105 18.02 9.04 -4.79
CA ASP A 105 18.89 7.97 -4.35
C ASP A 105 18.13 6.83 -3.66
N GLN A 106 18.22 5.66 -4.26
CA GLN A 106 17.52 4.45 -3.84
C GLN A 106 18.00 3.99 -2.46
N ASN A 107 19.28 4.23 -2.16
CA ASN A 107 19.90 3.82 -0.90
C ASN A 107 19.32 4.60 0.28
N GLN A 108 19.16 5.91 0.13
CA GLN A 108 18.60 6.79 1.16
C GLN A 108 17.16 6.43 1.54
N ILE A 109 16.36 5.90 0.61
CA ILE A 109 15.01 5.42 0.92
C ILE A 109 15.08 4.22 1.88
N MET A 110 15.94 3.25 1.58
CA MET A 110 16.03 2.05 2.40
C MET A 110 16.71 2.32 3.75
N GLU A 111 17.67 3.25 3.80
CA GLU A 111 18.32 3.69 5.04
C GLU A 111 17.37 4.46 5.97
N LYS A 112 16.50 5.31 5.42
CA LYS A 112 15.53 6.08 6.22
C LYS A 112 14.32 5.25 6.65
N PHE A 113 13.97 4.22 5.87
CA PHE A 113 12.80 3.37 6.13
C PHE A 113 13.16 1.88 6.16
N PRO A 114 14.14 1.46 6.98
CA PRO A 114 14.65 0.09 6.97
C PRO A 114 13.60 -0.94 7.45
N LEU A 115 12.59 -0.47 8.20
CA LEU A 115 11.51 -1.32 8.72
C LEU A 115 10.42 -1.61 7.67
N LEU A 116 10.35 -0.84 6.58
CA LEU A 116 9.31 -1.00 5.56
C LEU A 116 9.67 -2.02 4.49
N PHE A 117 10.92 -2.50 4.49
CA PHE A 117 11.42 -3.35 3.43
C PHE A 117 12.28 -4.45 4.02
N HIS A 118 12.29 -5.58 3.33
CA HIS A 118 13.12 -6.70 3.75
C HIS A 118 14.62 -6.37 3.58
N PRO A 119 15.49 -6.65 4.59
CA PRO A 119 16.91 -6.28 4.55
C PRO A 119 17.73 -6.98 3.44
N ALA A 120 17.32 -8.17 3.01
CA ALA A 120 17.91 -8.86 1.87
C ALA A 120 17.48 -8.33 0.49
N ILE A 121 16.51 -7.39 0.40
CA ILE A 121 16.16 -6.76 -0.88
C ILE A 121 17.13 -5.60 -1.11
N SER A 122 17.86 -5.62 -2.23
CA SER A 122 18.74 -4.51 -2.56
C SER A 122 17.93 -3.29 -3.03
N PRO A 123 18.38 -2.05 -2.71
CA PRO A 123 17.76 -0.83 -3.22
C PRO A 123 17.63 -0.83 -4.76
N LEU A 124 18.62 -1.41 -5.44
CA LEU A 124 18.67 -1.52 -6.90
C LEU A 124 17.59 -2.44 -7.46
N GLU A 125 17.37 -3.60 -6.84
CA GLU A 125 16.30 -4.53 -7.26
C GLU A 125 14.92 -3.93 -7.04
N MET A 126 14.71 -3.26 -5.90
CA MET A 126 13.46 -2.56 -5.60
C MET A 126 13.15 -1.50 -6.66
N HIS A 127 14.15 -0.69 -7.01
CA HIS A 127 13.99 0.34 -8.03
C HIS A 127 13.68 -0.23 -9.42
N LYS A 128 14.43 -1.26 -9.84
CA LYS A 128 14.22 -1.93 -11.13
C LYS A 128 12.80 -2.48 -11.22
N LYS A 129 12.33 -3.20 -10.20
CA LYS A 129 10.98 -3.76 -10.17
C LYS A 129 9.89 -2.68 -10.16
N THR A 130 10.12 -1.56 -9.49
CA THR A 130 9.18 -0.43 -9.50
C THR A 130 9.02 0.17 -10.91
N ILE A 131 10.08 0.17 -11.73
CA ILE A 131 10.02 0.65 -13.12
C ILE A 131 9.32 -0.35 -14.04
N THR A 132 9.51 -1.65 -13.81
CA THR A 132 9.05 -2.71 -14.72
C THR A 132 7.68 -3.31 -14.40
N SER A 133 7.06 -2.95 -13.27
CA SER A 133 5.78 -3.53 -12.82
C SER A 133 4.65 -2.49 -12.79
N PRO A 134 4.18 -2.00 -13.96
CA PRO A 134 3.07 -1.04 -14.02
C PRO A 134 1.71 -1.63 -13.59
N ASP A 135 1.52 -2.95 -13.65
CA ASP A 135 0.19 -3.58 -13.58
C ASP A 135 -0.19 -4.24 -12.24
N SER A 136 0.62 -4.13 -11.19
CA SER A 136 0.43 -4.96 -9.98
C SER A 136 0.01 -4.23 -8.70
N LEU A 137 -0.38 -2.96 -8.75
CA LEU A 137 -0.62 -2.16 -7.53
C LEU A 137 -2.11 -1.93 -7.20
N ASN A 138 -2.96 -2.90 -7.55
CA ASN A 138 -4.34 -2.99 -7.09
C ASN A 138 -4.40 -3.53 -5.64
N LEU A 139 -3.97 -2.73 -4.68
CA LEU A 139 -4.24 -2.95 -3.25
C LEU A 139 -4.88 -1.67 -2.72
N GLY A 140 -6.18 -1.52 -2.97
CA GLY A 140 -6.98 -0.62 -2.16
C GLY A 140 -6.79 -1.04 -0.70
N ILE A 141 -6.53 -0.06 0.17
CA ILE A 141 -6.39 -0.27 1.62
C ILE A 141 -7.60 -1.08 2.16
N GLU A 142 -8.77 -0.88 1.57
CA GLU A 142 -10.00 -1.63 1.82
C GLU A 142 -9.88 -3.13 1.52
N GLY A 143 -9.20 -3.53 0.44
CA GLY A 143 -8.99 -4.94 0.11
C GLY A 143 -8.14 -5.64 1.16
N TYR A 144 -7.05 -4.99 1.59
CA TYR A 144 -6.19 -5.52 2.65
C TYR A 144 -6.90 -5.58 4.01
N ILE A 145 -7.68 -4.55 4.36
CA ILE A 145 -8.49 -4.56 5.59
C ILE A 145 -9.50 -5.70 5.55
N THR A 146 -10.20 -5.87 4.42
CA THR A 146 -11.21 -6.92 4.24
C THR A 146 -10.58 -8.31 4.34
N GLU A 147 -9.46 -8.54 3.67
CA GLU A 147 -8.75 -9.82 3.67
C GLU A 147 -8.15 -10.12 5.05
N THR A 148 -7.64 -9.10 5.75
CA THR A 148 -7.18 -9.23 7.13
C THR A 148 -8.33 -9.56 8.06
N GLN A 149 -9.47 -8.86 7.97
CA GLN A 149 -10.68 -9.09 8.76
C GLN A 149 -11.21 -10.51 8.57
N GLN A 150 -11.35 -10.97 7.32
CA GLN A 150 -11.76 -12.34 7.00
C GLN A 150 -10.76 -13.38 7.53
N SER A 151 -9.46 -13.05 7.55
CA SER A 151 -8.42 -13.94 8.05
C SER A 151 -8.35 -14.02 9.58
N VAL A 152 -8.87 -13.02 10.30
CA VAL A 152 -8.95 -13.04 11.77
C VAL A 152 -10.33 -13.41 12.31
N GLU A 153 -11.36 -13.40 11.46
CA GLU A 153 -12.72 -13.79 11.82
C GLU A 153 -12.75 -15.28 12.20
N GLY A 154 -13.13 -15.57 13.44
CA GLY A 154 -13.19 -16.93 13.98
C GLY A 154 -11.89 -17.50 14.54
N LEU A 155 -10.80 -16.72 14.60
CA LEU A 155 -9.63 -17.11 15.40
C LEU A 155 -9.91 -16.92 16.90
N GLU A 156 -9.57 -17.92 17.71
CA GLU A 156 -9.52 -17.75 19.17
C GLU A 156 -8.51 -16.65 19.51
N LEU A 157 -9.01 -15.57 20.09
CA LEU A 157 -8.17 -14.48 20.58
C LEU A 157 -7.32 -15.01 21.74
N GLU A 158 -6.00 -15.00 21.57
CA GLU A 158 -5.12 -15.28 22.70
C GLU A 158 -5.29 -14.21 23.78
N PRO A 159 -5.20 -14.57 25.07
CA PRO A 159 -5.24 -13.60 26.14
C PRO A 159 -4.10 -12.60 25.96
N PHE A 160 -4.43 -11.32 26.16
CA PHE A 160 -3.48 -10.22 26.01
C PHE A 160 -2.20 -10.48 26.83
N PRO A 161 -1.00 -10.32 26.25
CA PRO A 161 0.24 -10.63 26.97
C PRO A 161 0.45 -9.63 28.11
N GLY A 162 0.24 -10.07 29.34
CA GLY A 162 0.53 -9.29 30.55
C GLY A 162 -0.31 -9.74 31.75
N ASN A 163 0.19 -9.48 32.95
CA ASN A 163 -0.48 -9.82 34.20
C ASN A 163 -1.43 -8.68 34.62
N PHE A 164 -2.39 -8.36 33.76
CA PHE A 164 -3.37 -7.31 34.00
C PHE A 164 -4.61 -7.92 34.66
N ALA A 165 -5.12 -7.29 35.71
CA ALA A 165 -6.28 -7.77 36.45
C ALA A 165 -7.57 -7.74 35.59
N ASP A 166 -7.62 -6.84 34.60
CA ASP A 166 -8.63 -6.79 33.56
C ASP A 166 -8.06 -6.04 32.33
N PRO A 167 -7.73 -6.74 31.22
CA PRO A 167 -7.22 -6.11 30.00
C PRO A 167 -8.16 -5.04 29.43
N VAL A 168 -9.48 -5.15 29.69
CA VAL A 168 -10.47 -4.18 29.23
C VAL A 168 -10.34 -2.86 30.00
N GLU A 169 -10.05 -2.90 31.29
CA GLU A 169 -9.78 -1.72 32.12
C GLU A 169 -8.45 -1.05 31.75
N GLU A 170 -7.41 -1.83 31.44
CA GLU A 170 -6.11 -1.27 31.04
C GLU A 170 -6.20 -0.60 29.66
N VAL A 171 -6.87 -1.26 28.70
CA VAL A 171 -7.17 -0.68 27.39
C VAL A 171 -8.06 0.55 27.55
N ARG A 172 -9.07 0.51 28.43
CA ARG A 172 -9.86 1.69 28.78
C ARG A 172 -9.00 2.79 29.38
N LYS A 173 -8.09 2.52 30.31
CA LYS A 173 -7.18 3.55 30.86
C LYS A 173 -6.25 4.13 29.80
N LEU A 174 -5.79 3.33 28.83
CA LEU A 174 -5.01 3.82 27.70
C LEU A 174 -5.86 4.61 26.69
N MET A 175 -7.14 4.27 26.54
CA MET A 175 -8.11 5.01 25.71
C MET A 175 -8.66 6.26 26.42
N ASP A 176 -8.75 6.24 27.75
CA ASP A 176 -9.21 7.31 28.65
C ASP A 176 -8.06 8.23 29.08
N GLN A 177 -6.80 7.85 28.80
CA GLN A 177 -5.70 8.80 28.67
C GLN A 177 -6.01 9.66 27.44
N GLN A 178 -6.84 10.68 27.66
CA GLN A 178 -7.25 11.66 26.68
C GLN A 178 -6.01 12.31 26.05
N VAL A 179 -5.59 11.79 24.90
CA VAL A 179 -5.46 12.67 23.76
C VAL A 179 -6.89 12.91 23.32
N ASP A 180 -7.38 14.14 23.47
CA ASP A 180 -8.66 14.56 22.87
C ASP A 180 -8.53 14.44 21.35
N ILE A 181 -8.70 13.22 20.84
CA ILE A 181 -9.08 12.97 19.47
C ILE A 181 -10.57 12.74 19.59
N GLU A 182 -11.34 13.81 19.39
CA GLU A 182 -12.76 13.68 19.06
C GLU A 182 -12.88 12.49 18.10
N GLN A 183 -13.75 11.53 18.41
CA GLN A 183 -14.15 10.52 17.44
C GLN A 183 -14.93 11.25 16.34
N VAL A 184 -14.16 11.92 15.50
CA VAL A 184 -14.57 12.56 14.27
C VAL A 184 -15.26 11.46 13.49
N ASN A 185 -16.57 11.59 13.32
CA ASN A 185 -17.28 10.79 12.36
C ASN A 185 -16.83 11.28 10.99
N ILE A 186 -15.67 10.78 10.53
CA ILE A 186 -14.95 11.22 9.32
C ILE A 186 -15.90 11.30 8.13
N LYS A 187 -16.85 10.38 8.05
CA LYS A 187 -17.89 10.39 7.01
C LYS A 187 -18.79 11.63 7.10
N LYS A 188 -19.27 11.96 8.29
CA LYS A 188 -20.12 13.15 8.52
C LYS A 188 -19.35 14.45 8.23
N GLU A 189 -18.06 14.50 8.52
CA GLU A 189 -17.21 15.65 8.19
C GLU A 189 -16.91 15.76 6.70
N ILE A 190 -16.66 14.65 6.01
CA ILE A 190 -16.50 14.65 4.55
C ILE A 190 -17.82 15.08 3.89
N ASP A 191 -18.96 14.53 4.34
CA ASP A 191 -20.28 14.88 3.81
C ASP A 191 -20.61 16.36 4.06
N SER A 192 -20.26 16.90 5.23
CA SER A 192 -20.47 18.32 5.54
C SER A 192 -19.53 19.23 4.74
N LEU A 193 -18.27 18.83 4.57
CA LEU A 193 -17.28 19.54 3.75
C LEU A 193 -17.73 19.57 2.28
N ILE A 194 -18.25 18.46 1.76
CA ILE A 194 -18.81 18.36 0.43
C ILE A 194 -20.05 19.24 0.28
N ALA A 195 -20.98 19.17 1.23
CA ALA A 195 -22.19 20.00 1.19
C ALA A 195 -21.83 21.49 1.21
N ASN A 196 -20.88 21.88 2.07
CA ASN A 196 -20.37 23.24 2.14
C ASN A 196 -19.65 23.65 0.85
N ALA A 197 -18.90 22.75 0.20
CA ALA A 197 -18.24 23.02 -1.06
C ALA A 197 -19.24 23.37 -2.18
N PHE A 198 -20.47 22.83 -2.17
CA PHE A 198 -21.47 23.14 -3.20
C PHE A 198 -22.42 24.28 -2.85
N ASN A 199 -22.51 24.71 -1.59
CA ASN A 199 -23.39 25.81 -1.18
C ASN A 199 -23.06 27.13 -1.90
N ASP A 200 -21.78 27.43 -2.08
CA ASP A 200 -21.28 28.65 -2.72
C ASP A 200 -20.80 28.39 -4.16
N ALA A 201 -21.14 27.24 -4.75
CA ALA A 201 -20.67 26.88 -6.07
C ALA A 201 -21.31 27.79 -7.16
N PRO A 202 -20.55 28.16 -8.20
CA PRO A 202 -21.10 28.89 -9.34
C PRO A 202 -22.30 28.15 -9.97
N PRO A 203 -23.26 28.88 -10.57
CA PRO A 203 -24.32 28.25 -11.34
C PRO A 203 -23.74 27.37 -12.45
N LYS A 204 -24.30 26.16 -12.63
CA LYS A 204 -23.84 25.13 -13.61
C LYS A 204 -22.55 24.39 -13.24
N THR A 205 -22.23 24.30 -11.96
CA THR A 205 -21.16 23.41 -11.48
C THR A 205 -21.62 21.95 -11.49
N TYR A 206 -21.09 21.15 -12.40
CA TYR A 206 -21.45 19.74 -12.55
C TYR A 206 -20.72 18.83 -11.54
N ALA A 207 -19.51 19.20 -11.15
CA ALA A 207 -18.68 18.46 -10.19
C ALA A 207 -17.64 19.41 -9.57
N ALA A 208 -16.83 18.90 -8.63
CA ALA A 208 -15.70 19.59 -8.04
C ALA A 208 -14.52 18.64 -7.81
N LEU A 209 -13.31 19.18 -7.84
CA LEU A 209 -12.11 18.55 -7.28
C LEU A 209 -11.72 19.31 -6.01
N ILE A 210 -11.77 18.62 -4.88
CA ILE A 210 -11.54 19.21 -3.56
C ILE A 210 -10.16 18.80 -3.05
N GLY A 211 -9.25 19.76 -2.91
CA GLY A 211 -7.93 19.58 -2.30
C GLY A 211 -7.90 20.11 -0.86
N GLN A 212 -6.73 20.02 -0.23
CA GLN A 212 -6.53 20.44 1.16
C GLN A 212 -6.85 21.93 1.40
N PHE A 213 -6.57 22.79 0.41
CA PHE A 213 -6.72 24.24 0.55
C PHE A 213 -7.44 24.88 -0.65
N CYS A 214 -8.01 24.07 -1.54
CA CYS A 214 -8.61 24.54 -2.76
C CYS A 214 -9.83 23.70 -3.16
N ILE A 215 -10.79 24.36 -3.80
CA ILE A 215 -11.91 23.71 -4.48
C ILE A 215 -11.86 24.17 -5.93
N HIS A 216 -11.78 23.21 -6.84
CA HIS A 216 -11.83 23.46 -8.27
C HIS A 216 -13.17 23.00 -8.82
N TYR A 217 -14.04 23.97 -9.11
CA TYR A 217 -15.35 23.70 -9.70
C TYR A 217 -15.22 23.27 -11.16
N ILE A 218 -16.03 22.27 -11.55
CA ILE A 218 -16.12 21.72 -12.90
C ILE A 218 -17.41 22.23 -13.52
N ASP A 219 -17.31 23.33 -14.25
CA ASP A 219 -18.41 24.02 -14.93
C ASP A 219 -18.43 23.79 -16.46
N LYS A 220 -17.47 22.99 -16.96
CA LYS A 220 -17.33 22.64 -18.38
C LYS A 220 -17.42 21.13 -18.56
N ALA A 221 -17.90 20.72 -19.74
CA ALA A 221 -17.92 19.31 -20.14
C ALA A 221 -16.52 18.72 -20.35
N VAL A 222 -15.49 19.56 -20.56
CA VAL A 222 -14.10 19.14 -20.72
C VAL A 222 -13.22 20.12 -19.98
N VAL A 223 -12.44 19.63 -19.01
CA VAL A 223 -11.56 20.40 -18.14
C VAL A 223 -10.15 19.85 -18.24
N LYS A 224 -9.21 20.69 -18.70
CA LYS A 224 -7.80 20.35 -18.78
C LYS A 224 -7.13 20.62 -17.43
N ILE A 225 -6.40 19.63 -16.94
CA ILE A 225 -5.72 19.66 -15.66
C ILE A 225 -4.22 19.47 -15.89
N GLY A 226 -3.40 20.24 -15.21
CA GLY A 226 -1.95 20.15 -15.31
C GLY A 226 -1.26 21.34 -14.67
N ARG A 227 -0.12 21.72 -15.23
CA ARG A 227 0.64 22.90 -14.81
C ARG A 227 0.59 24.00 -15.84
N ASN A 228 0.26 25.23 -15.44
CA ASN A 228 0.32 26.34 -16.38
C ASN A 228 1.75 26.58 -16.89
N SER A 229 1.83 27.03 -18.14
CA SER A 229 3.06 27.52 -18.73
C SER A 229 2.75 28.66 -19.69
N PRO A 230 3.76 29.42 -20.15
CA PRO A 230 3.53 30.49 -21.13
C PRO A 230 2.87 30.00 -22.44
N LYS A 231 3.04 28.72 -22.79
CA LYS A 231 2.52 28.13 -24.04
C LYS A 231 1.24 27.32 -23.87
N ILE A 232 0.97 26.80 -22.66
CA ILE A 232 -0.15 25.91 -22.38
C ILE A 232 -0.83 26.44 -21.13
N LYS A 233 -2.09 26.85 -21.29
CA LYS A 233 -2.99 27.16 -20.20
C LYS A 233 -3.92 25.99 -19.94
N VAL A 234 -4.02 25.59 -18.69
CA VAL A 234 -4.96 24.57 -18.21
C VAL A 234 -6.13 25.25 -17.53
N ASP A 235 -7.27 24.55 -17.48
CA ASP A 235 -8.45 25.02 -16.75
C ASP A 235 -8.22 24.91 -15.23
N ILE A 236 -7.55 23.83 -14.79
CA ILE A 236 -7.14 23.63 -13.41
C ILE A 236 -5.64 23.48 -13.35
N ASP A 237 -5.00 24.44 -12.66
CA ASP A 237 -3.58 24.39 -12.33
C ASP A 237 -3.42 23.69 -10.98
N VAL A 238 -2.78 22.53 -10.99
CA VAL A 238 -2.50 21.74 -9.78
C VAL A 238 -1.04 21.90 -9.33
N GLU A 239 -0.34 22.93 -9.81
CA GLU A 239 0.98 23.27 -9.32
C GLU A 239 0.93 23.68 -7.85
N ASP A 240 1.78 23.06 -7.03
CA ASP A 240 1.98 23.42 -5.64
C ASP A 240 3.06 24.51 -5.56
N PRO A 241 2.67 25.76 -5.22
CA PRO A 241 3.60 26.88 -5.21
C PRO A 241 4.70 26.74 -4.15
N GLU A 242 4.50 25.91 -3.11
CA GLU A 242 5.48 25.72 -2.04
C GLU A 242 6.50 24.62 -2.36
N LYS A 243 6.09 23.57 -3.10
CA LYS A 243 6.95 22.40 -3.37
C LYS A 243 7.84 22.53 -4.60
N ASN A 244 7.60 23.52 -5.46
CA ASN A 244 8.46 23.97 -6.57
C ASN A 244 9.08 22.86 -7.45
N ASP A 245 8.48 21.67 -7.49
CA ASP A 245 8.97 20.51 -8.23
C ASP A 245 8.21 20.39 -9.55
N LEU A 246 8.55 21.32 -10.45
CA LEU A 246 7.96 21.52 -11.78
C LEU A 246 8.03 20.29 -12.70
N SER A 247 8.76 19.24 -12.28
CA SER A 247 9.02 18.03 -13.04
C SER A 247 7.92 16.97 -12.90
N LYS A 248 7.12 17.00 -11.83
CA LYS A 248 6.15 15.93 -11.51
C LYS A 248 4.83 16.07 -12.26
N ILE A 249 4.41 17.31 -12.53
CA ILE A 249 3.16 17.61 -13.21
C ILE A 249 3.45 18.08 -14.64
N SER A 250 2.87 17.36 -15.61
CA SER A 250 2.94 17.76 -17.01
C SER A 250 2.08 19.00 -17.27
N ARG A 251 2.49 19.83 -18.24
CA ARG A 251 1.75 21.05 -18.62
C ARG A 251 0.30 20.78 -18.99
N HIS A 252 0.06 19.67 -19.69
CA HIS A 252 -1.25 19.05 -19.84
C HIS A 252 -1.12 17.63 -19.29
N HIS A 253 -1.63 17.40 -18.09
CA HIS A 253 -1.44 16.14 -17.38
C HIS A 253 -2.60 15.18 -17.66
N CYS A 254 -3.82 15.67 -17.51
CA CYS A 254 -5.02 14.90 -17.76
C CYS A 254 -6.16 15.82 -18.17
N THR A 255 -7.26 15.19 -18.60
CA THR A 255 -8.51 15.88 -18.88
C THR A 255 -9.63 15.14 -18.19
N LEU A 256 -10.35 15.84 -17.32
CA LEU A 256 -11.62 15.39 -16.79
C LEU A 256 -12.72 15.82 -17.76
N PHE A 257 -13.61 14.91 -18.15
CA PHE A 257 -14.67 15.22 -19.09
C PHE A 257 -15.97 14.49 -18.77
N LEU A 258 -17.08 15.16 -19.03
CA LEU A 258 -18.43 14.60 -19.00
C LEU A 258 -18.76 14.03 -20.37
N ALA A 259 -18.91 12.71 -20.46
CA ALA A 259 -19.22 12.02 -21.70
C ALA A 259 -20.73 12.05 -22.01
N LYS A 260 -21.09 11.58 -23.20
CA LYS A 260 -22.48 11.56 -23.69
C LYS A 260 -23.40 10.64 -22.90
N ASP A 261 -22.84 9.66 -22.20
CA ASP A 261 -23.57 8.80 -21.26
C ASP A 261 -23.78 9.48 -19.89
N LEU A 262 -23.49 10.77 -19.80
CA LEU A 262 -23.65 11.61 -18.61
C LEU A 262 -22.82 11.15 -17.42
N LYS A 263 -21.67 10.51 -17.68
CA LYS A 263 -20.69 10.11 -16.67
C LYS A 263 -19.37 10.86 -16.86
N PHE A 264 -18.66 11.02 -15.76
CA PHE A 264 -17.35 11.66 -15.75
C PHE A 264 -16.25 10.64 -16.02
N TYR A 265 -15.31 11.03 -16.86
CA TYR A 265 -14.13 10.26 -17.19
C TYR A 265 -12.90 11.12 -17.08
N ILE A 266 -11.77 10.52 -16.72
CA ILE A 266 -10.47 11.16 -16.77
C ILE A 266 -9.59 10.46 -17.81
N LYS A 267 -9.04 11.24 -18.74
CA LYS A 267 -8.04 10.76 -19.70
C LYS A 267 -6.67 11.32 -19.35
N ILE A 268 -5.65 10.48 -19.37
CA ILE A 268 -4.29 10.83 -18.97
C ILE A 268 -3.45 11.12 -20.21
N PHE A 269 -2.71 12.22 -20.19
CA PHE A 269 -1.80 12.64 -21.27
C PHE A 269 -0.36 12.80 -20.79
N GLY A 270 -0.18 13.07 -19.50
CA GLY A 270 1.11 13.30 -18.88
C GLY A 270 1.67 12.05 -18.21
N LYS A 271 2.29 12.26 -17.06
CA LYS A 271 2.83 11.18 -16.22
C LYS A 271 1.69 10.38 -15.57
N THR A 272 2.06 9.34 -14.84
CA THR A 272 1.14 8.51 -14.08
C THR A 272 0.38 9.33 -13.05
N ILE A 273 -0.93 9.11 -12.95
CA ILE A 273 -1.77 9.59 -11.84
C ILE A 273 -2.15 8.40 -10.95
N ILE A 274 -2.58 8.67 -9.72
CA ILE A 274 -3.13 7.64 -8.82
C ILE A 274 -4.61 7.94 -8.62
N ILE A 275 -5.49 6.95 -8.69
CA ILE A 275 -6.91 7.09 -8.31
C ILE A 275 -7.23 5.96 -7.31
N ASN A 276 -7.69 6.31 -6.11
CA ASN A 276 -7.97 5.37 -5.01
C ASN A 276 -6.82 4.39 -4.69
N GLY A 277 -5.56 4.85 -4.87
CA GLY A 277 -4.37 4.02 -4.69
C GLY A 277 -3.92 3.25 -5.94
N GLU A 278 -4.73 3.21 -7.01
CA GLU A 278 -4.40 2.54 -8.28
C GLU A 278 -3.66 3.51 -9.23
N LEU A 279 -2.59 3.02 -9.88
CA LEU A 279 -1.79 3.81 -10.80
C LEU A 279 -2.30 3.70 -12.23
N PHE A 280 -2.46 4.85 -12.88
CA PHE A 280 -2.89 4.93 -14.28
C PHE A 280 -1.88 5.67 -15.14
N ASN A 281 -1.51 5.05 -16.26
CA ASN A 281 -0.53 5.49 -17.23
C ASN A 281 -1.15 6.38 -18.31
N GLN A 282 -0.27 6.99 -19.12
CA GLN A 282 -0.64 7.79 -20.28
C GLN A 282 -1.59 7.04 -21.23
N ASP A 283 -2.50 7.80 -21.84
CA ASP A 283 -3.54 7.37 -22.79
C ASP A 283 -4.66 6.49 -22.22
N GLN A 284 -4.62 6.13 -20.94
CA GLN A 284 -5.74 5.47 -20.28
C GLN A 284 -6.91 6.44 -20.03
N VAL A 285 -8.12 5.87 -20.06
CA VAL A 285 -9.37 6.55 -19.78
C VAL A 285 -10.08 5.80 -18.66
N ILE A 286 -10.40 6.52 -17.58
CA ILE A 286 -10.93 5.94 -16.35
C ILE A 286 -12.29 6.57 -16.08
N LEU A 287 -13.28 5.75 -15.74
CA LEU A 287 -14.59 6.21 -15.25
C LEU A 287 -14.43 6.72 -13.82
N MET A 288 -14.79 7.97 -13.58
CA MET A 288 -14.76 8.57 -12.25
C MET A 288 -16.02 8.22 -11.47
N LYS A 289 -15.86 7.79 -10.23
CA LYS A 289 -16.93 7.59 -9.25
C LYS A 289 -16.92 8.71 -8.23
N ASN A 290 -18.09 9.02 -7.70
CA ASN A 290 -18.22 10.01 -6.64
C ASN A 290 -17.34 9.62 -5.44
N HIS A 291 -16.59 10.58 -4.92
CA HIS A 291 -15.59 10.45 -3.84
C HIS A 291 -14.27 9.75 -4.22
N ASP A 292 -14.00 9.54 -5.52
CA ASP A 292 -12.68 9.05 -5.93
C ASP A 292 -11.58 10.03 -5.51
N ILE A 293 -10.52 9.50 -4.90
CA ILE A 293 -9.33 10.25 -4.50
C ILE A 293 -8.31 10.16 -5.62
N ILE A 294 -8.00 11.29 -6.25
CA ILE A 294 -7.05 11.43 -7.35
C ILE A 294 -5.77 12.09 -6.84
N ASP A 295 -4.62 11.49 -7.06
CA ASP A 295 -3.31 12.11 -6.86
C ASP A 295 -2.68 12.44 -8.22
N ILE A 296 -2.49 13.74 -8.48
CA ILE A 296 -1.82 14.25 -9.67
C ILE A 296 -0.47 14.84 -9.26
N GLY A 297 0.60 14.05 -9.40
CA GLY A 297 1.96 14.53 -9.17
C GLY A 297 2.28 14.89 -7.71
N GLY A 298 1.60 14.27 -6.75
CA GLY A 298 1.71 14.52 -5.31
C GLY A 298 0.61 15.43 -4.75
N GLN A 299 -0.39 15.78 -5.56
CA GLN A 299 -1.53 16.61 -5.15
C GLN A 299 -2.80 15.76 -5.05
N PRO A 300 -3.18 15.35 -3.83
CA PRO A 300 -4.42 14.60 -3.61
C PRO A 300 -5.64 15.52 -3.72
N LEU A 301 -6.61 15.09 -4.50
CA LEU A 301 -7.88 15.76 -4.77
C LEU A 301 -9.01 14.74 -4.64
N ILE A 302 -10.12 15.11 -4.03
CA ILE A 302 -11.33 14.29 -3.99
C ILE A 302 -12.25 14.75 -5.12
N PHE A 303 -12.62 13.84 -6.00
CA PHE A 303 -13.63 14.09 -7.02
C PHE A 303 -15.03 13.95 -6.41
N VAL A 304 -15.84 14.98 -6.56
CA VAL A 304 -17.20 15.00 -6.05
C VAL A 304 -18.16 15.48 -7.12
N GLU A 305 -19.18 14.68 -7.38
CA GLU A 305 -20.23 15.01 -8.33
C GLU A 305 -21.32 15.87 -7.67
N ASN A 306 -21.78 16.92 -8.36
CA ASN A 306 -22.96 17.67 -7.93
C ASN A 306 -24.22 16.85 -8.21
N GLN A 307 -24.62 16.03 -7.23
CA GLN A 307 -25.75 15.11 -7.36
C GLN A 307 -27.06 15.83 -7.70
N GLU A 308 -27.29 17.04 -7.21
CA GLU A 308 -28.52 17.79 -7.50
C GLU A 308 -28.64 18.13 -8.98
N ILE A 309 -27.56 18.65 -9.58
CA ILE A 309 -27.56 19.01 -11.00
C ILE A 309 -27.51 17.76 -11.88
N MET A 310 -26.65 16.80 -11.54
CA MET A 310 -26.43 15.62 -12.37
C MET A 310 -27.64 14.67 -12.38
N SER A 311 -28.37 14.55 -11.27
CA SER A 311 -29.64 13.81 -11.25
C SER A 311 -30.69 14.43 -12.17
N LYS A 312 -30.85 15.77 -12.14
CA LYS A 312 -31.76 16.49 -13.05
C LYS A 312 -31.39 16.26 -14.50
N ILE A 313 -30.09 16.37 -14.85
CA ILE A 313 -29.62 16.14 -16.23
C ILE A 313 -29.86 14.71 -16.69
N ARG A 314 -29.64 13.71 -15.82
CA ARG A 314 -29.84 12.29 -16.13
C ARG A 314 -31.30 11.87 -16.22
N SER A 315 -32.22 12.70 -15.68
CA SER A 315 -33.66 12.46 -15.73
C SER A 315 -34.38 13.07 -16.95
N LEU A 316 -33.65 13.81 -17.80
CA LEU A 316 -34.15 14.39 -19.05
C LEU A 316 -34.17 13.36 -20.18
#